data_AF-A0A7W1XX97-F1
#
_entry.id   AF-A0A7W1XX97-F1
#
_cell.length_a   1.000
_cell.length_b   1.000
_cell.length_c   1.000
_cell.angle_alpha   90.00
_cell.angle_beta   90.00
_cell.angle_gamma   90.00
#
_symmetry.space_group_name_H-M   'P 1'
#
loop_
_entity.id
_entity.type
_entity.pdbx_description
1 polymer ?
#
loop_
_entity_poly.entity_id
_entity_poly.type
_entity_poly.pdbx_seq_one_letter_code
_entity_poly.pdbx_strand_id
1 'polypeptide(L)'
;MAASDRPGGLTALSVLNGFFALAVGGTTIQRFMTSYDLMEVAEGEVRGRGWRRRYLKSLLDEGLTPMDLQILALIGLVATLLLLVSIWGLLKRNNLIGRWLGTLGGIALAAFYILNIDWLPETYLRGSGLSIARQIFYPLFLIFMLHVIFRRDFLQAQGKSG
;
A
#
# COMPACT_ATOMS: atom_id res chain seq x y z
N MET A 1 30.27 -11.47 -11.68
CA MET A 1 29.73 -10.28 -12.40
C MET A 1 29.57 -9.16 -11.39
N ALA A 2 30.23 -8.03 -11.63
CA ALA A 2 30.29 -6.88 -10.72
C ALA A 2 29.04 -6.00 -10.84
N ALA A 3 28.68 -5.28 -9.77
CA ALA A 3 27.51 -4.38 -9.72
C ALA A 3 27.63 -3.12 -10.61
N SER A 4 28.71 -3.00 -11.40
CA SER A 4 28.83 -2.01 -12.47
C SER A 4 27.90 -2.29 -13.65
N ASP A 5 27.47 -3.55 -13.83
CA ASP A 5 26.76 -3.98 -15.06
C ASP A 5 25.23 -4.00 -14.94
N ARG A 6 24.65 -3.62 -13.78
CA ARG A 6 23.17 -3.55 -13.59
C ARG A 6 22.66 -2.20 -13.06
N PRO A 7 23.00 -1.06 -13.69
CA PRO A 7 22.52 0.25 -13.24
C PRO A 7 20.98 0.39 -13.27
N GLY A 8 20.26 -0.44 -14.03
CA GLY A 8 18.80 -0.33 -14.20
C GLY A 8 17.94 -1.04 -13.14
N GLY A 9 18.47 -2.01 -12.40
CA GLY A 9 17.64 -2.89 -11.56
C GLY A 9 17.01 -2.20 -10.34
N LEU A 10 17.79 -1.43 -9.59
CA LEU A 10 17.29 -0.67 -8.44
C LEU A 10 16.38 0.49 -8.89
N THR A 11 16.67 1.09 -10.05
CA THR A 11 15.80 2.12 -10.64
C THR A 11 14.45 1.53 -11.03
N ALA A 12 14.42 0.36 -11.67
CA ALA A 12 13.16 -0.32 -11.98
C ALA A 12 12.37 -0.68 -10.71
N LEU A 13 13.05 -1.14 -9.65
CA LEU A 13 12.41 -1.40 -8.37
C LEU A 13 11.83 -0.12 -7.75
N SER A 14 12.53 1.01 -7.88
CA SER A 14 12.06 2.30 -7.39
C SER A 14 10.82 2.80 -8.13
N VAL A 15 10.73 2.56 -9.43
CA VAL A 15 9.53 2.86 -10.24
C VAL A 15 8.37 1.99 -9.82
N LEU A 16 8.61 0.69 -9.58
CA LEU A 16 7.57 -0.21 -9.07
C LEU A 16 7.08 0.25 -7.68
N ASN A 17 7.97 0.60 -6.77
CA ASN A 17 7.60 1.16 -5.47
C ASN A 17 6.77 2.43 -5.61
N GLY A 18 7.12 3.31 -6.54
CA GLY A 18 6.33 4.52 -6.85
C GLY A 18 4.92 4.19 -7.36
N PHE A 19 4.81 3.25 -8.31
CA PHE A 19 3.52 2.83 -8.84
C PHE A 19 2.59 2.28 -7.74
N PHE A 20 3.10 1.39 -6.89
CA PHE A 20 2.29 0.81 -5.81
C PHE A 20 2.01 1.80 -4.69
N ALA A 21 2.95 2.71 -4.38
CA ALA A 21 2.68 3.81 -3.45
C ALA A 21 1.53 4.70 -3.92
N LEU A 22 1.48 5.03 -5.23
CA LEU A 22 0.37 5.81 -5.79
C LEU A 22 -0.95 5.04 -5.78
N ALA A 23 -0.93 3.76 -6.17
CA ALA A 23 -2.13 2.93 -6.16
C ALA A 23 -2.73 2.82 -4.75
N VAL A 24 -1.89 2.56 -3.76
CA VAL A 24 -2.31 2.40 -2.35
C VAL A 24 -2.70 3.75 -1.77
N GLY A 25 -1.93 4.81 -2.02
CA GLY A 25 -2.26 6.16 -1.59
C GLY A 25 -3.62 6.63 -2.11
N GLY A 26 -3.93 6.37 -3.39
CA GLY A 26 -5.24 6.65 -3.96
C GLY A 26 -6.37 5.91 -3.24
N THR A 27 -6.19 4.61 -2.97
CA THR A 27 -7.18 3.82 -2.22
C THR A 27 -7.33 4.29 -0.77
N THR A 28 -6.26 4.72 -0.12
CA THR A 28 -6.28 5.28 1.23
C THR A 28 -7.08 6.59 1.30
N ILE A 29 -6.88 7.50 0.35
CA ILE A 29 -7.63 8.76 0.28
C ILE A 29 -9.12 8.47 0.09
N GLN A 30 -9.45 7.56 -0.84
CA GLN A 30 -10.84 7.16 -1.07
C GLN A 30 -11.50 6.60 0.20
N ARG A 31 -10.76 5.85 1.03
CA ARG A 31 -11.27 5.29 2.29
C ARG A 31 -11.51 6.34 3.35
N PHE A 32 -10.62 7.31 3.49
CA PHE A 32 -10.88 8.45 4.37
C PHE A 32 -12.16 9.17 3.95
N MET A 33 -12.31 9.51 2.67
CA MET A 33 -13.52 10.15 2.15
C MET A 33 -14.78 9.30 2.43
N THR A 34 -14.71 8.00 2.13
CA THR A 34 -15.85 7.08 2.36
C THR A 34 -16.17 6.94 3.85
N SER A 35 -15.17 6.99 4.74
CA SER A 35 -15.37 6.92 6.19
C SER A 35 -16.13 8.14 6.72
N TYR A 36 -15.83 9.34 6.20
CA TYR A 36 -16.57 10.55 6.54
C TYR A 36 -18.01 10.47 6.04
N ASP A 37 -18.22 10.02 4.79
CA ASP A 37 -19.58 9.83 4.26
C ASP A 37 -20.38 8.80 5.10
N LEU A 38 -19.74 7.72 5.57
CA LEU A 38 -20.37 6.70 6.41
C LEU A 38 -20.73 7.26 7.80
N MET A 39 -19.86 8.08 8.38
CA MET A 39 -20.11 8.75 9.66
C MET A 39 -21.32 9.68 9.57
N GLU A 40 -21.41 10.51 8.52
CA GLU A 40 -22.58 11.38 8.29
C GLU A 40 -23.88 10.56 8.16
N VAL A 41 -23.85 9.42 7.45
CA VAL A 41 -25.03 8.54 7.30
C VAL A 41 -25.41 7.88 8.63
N ALA A 42 -24.43 7.47 9.43
CA ALA A 42 -24.63 6.84 10.74
C ALA A 42 -25.22 7.83 11.78
N GLU A 43 -24.79 9.09 11.75
CA GLU A 43 -25.30 10.17 12.63
C GLU A 43 -26.67 10.70 12.19
N GLY A 44 -27.15 10.29 11.01
CA GLY A 44 -28.46 10.68 10.48
C GLY A 44 -28.50 12.09 9.88
N GLU A 45 -27.35 12.74 9.71
CA GLU A 45 -27.25 14.16 9.31
C GLU A 45 -27.36 14.41 7.79
N VAL A 46 -27.47 13.37 6.96
CA VAL A 46 -27.28 13.53 5.50
C VAL A 46 -28.45 14.18 4.75
N ARG A 47 -28.18 15.38 4.22
CA ARG A 47 -28.85 16.00 3.05
C ARG A 47 -28.14 15.55 1.75
N GLY A 48 -28.55 14.44 1.12
CA GLY A 48 -27.87 13.95 -0.11
C GLY A 48 -28.57 12.84 -0.92
N ARG A 49 -28.17 12.67 -2.20
CA ARG A 49 -28.78 11.81 -3.24
C ARG A 49 -29.07 10.36 -2.78
N GLY A 50 -30.33 9.93 -2.90
CA GLY A 50 -30.86 8.69 -2.29
C GLY A 50 -30.24 7.36 -2.74
N TRP A 51 -29.54 7.27 -3.88
CA TRP A 51 -28.84 6.03 -4.26
C TRP A 51 -27.53 5.83 -3.50
N ARG A 52 -26.68 6.87 -3.37
CA ARG A 52 -25.42 6.79 -2.60
C ARG A 52 -25.69 6.52 -1.12
N ARG A 53 -26.73 7.13 -0.56
CA ARG A 53 -27.18 6.86 0.82
C ARG A 53 -27.61 5.39 1.01
N ARG A 54 -28.35 4.82 0.06
CA ARG A 54 -28.75 3.39 0.11
C ARG A 54 -27.54 2.46 0.08
N TYR A 55 -26.54 2.77 -0.74
CA TYR A 55 -25.28 2.02 -0.80
C TYR A 55 -24.47 2.14 0.50
N LEU A 56 -24.27 3.34 1.05
CA LEU A 56 -23.56 3.52 2.31
C LEU A 56 -24.30 2.86 3.48
N LYS A 57 -25.63 2.92 3.47
CA LYS A 57 -26.45 2.23 4.46
C LYS A 57 -26.33 0.70 4.34
N SER A 58 -26.30 0.13 3.13
CA SER A 58 -26.08 -1.31 2.98
C SER A 58 -24.70 -1.72 3.49
N LEU A 59 -23.66 -0.88 3.36
CA LEU A 59 -22.35 -1.15 3.96
C LEU A 59 -22.40 -1.14 5.49
N LEU A 60 -23.12 -0.19 6.12
CA LEU A 60 -23.33 -0.20 7.57
C LEU A 60 -24.12 -1.44 8.03
N ASP A 61 -25.15 -1.81 7.28
CA ASP A 61 -25.99 -2.98 7.56
C ASP A 61 -25.19 -4.29 7.41
N GLU A 62 -24.18 -4.31 6.54
CA GLU A 62 -23.19 -5.40 6.38
C GLU A 62 -22.10 -5.41 7.47
N GLY A 63 -22.14 -4.44 8.40
CA GLY A 63 -21.24 -4.38 9.56
C GLY A 63 -19.98 -3.54 9.36
N LEU A 64 -19.81 -2.87 8.20
CA LEU A 64 -18.66 -2.01 7.94
C LEU A 64 -18.80 -0.69 8.72
N THR A 65 -17.89 -0.44 9.66
CA THR A 65 -17.92 0.81 10.44
C THR A 65 -17.02 1.89 9.81
N PRO A 66 -17.29 3.18 10.09
CA PRO A 66 -16.37 4.27 9.71
C PRO A 66 -14.95 4.05 10.25
N MET A 67 -14.83 3.48 11.45
CA MET A 67 -13.56 3.23 12.12
C MET A 67 -12.71 2.20 11.37
N ASP A 68 -13.32 1.13 10.83
CA ASP A 68 -12.61 0.11 10.06
C ASP A 68 -11.94 0.72 8.83
N LEU A 69 -12.65 1.61 8.13
CA LEU A 69 -12.11 2.34 6.98
C LEU A 69 -10.99 3.30 7.36
N GLN A 70 -11.07 3.98 8.51
CA GLN A 70 -10.00 4.86 8.99
C GLN A 70 -8.74 4.07 9.36
N ILE A 71 -8.89 2.93 10.04
CA ILE A 71 -7.76 2.04 10.39
C ILE A 71 -7.10 1.53 9.11
N LEU A 72 -7.90 1.02 8.18
CA LEU A 72 -7.42 0.56 6.88
C LEU A 72 -6.71 1.67 6.10
N ALA A 73 -7.26 2.89 6.12
CA ALA A 73 -6.66 4.05 5.47
C ALA A 73 -5.31 4.41 6.12
N LEU A 74 -5.21 4.39 7.45
CA LEU A 74 -3.97 4.64 8.18
C LEU A 74 -2.88 3.62 7.83
N ILE A 75 -3.22 2.33 7.78
CA ILE A 75 -2.27 1.28 7.40
C ILE A 75 -1.78 1.49 5.96
N GLY A 76 -2.69 1.80 5.03
CA GLY A 76 -2.33 2.12 3.66
C GLY A 76 -1.48 3.40 3.54
N LEU A 77 -1.71 4.40 4.39
CA LEU A 77 -0.90 5.61 4.46
C LEU A 77 0.53 5.28 4.91
N VAL A 78 0.67 4.49 5.97
CA VAL A 78 1.98 4.03 6.47
C VAL A 78 2.72 3.24 5.38
N ALA A 79 2.04 2.30 4.71
CA ALA A 79 2.62 1.55 3.60
C ALA A 79 3.09 2.47 2.47
N THR A 80 2.26 3.45 2.09
CA THR A 80 2.57 4.44 1.05
C THR A 80 3.81 5.26 1.42
N LEU A 81 3.88 5.78 2.64
CA LEU A 81 5.02 6.58 3.10
C LEU A 81 6.32 5.75 3.14
N LEU A 82 6.26 4.52 3.66
CA LEU A 82 7.41 3.62 3.70
C LEU A 82 7.92 3.31 2.29
N LEU A 83 7.02 3.04 1.33
CA LEU A 83 7.39 2.81 -0.05
C LEU A 83 8.00 4.06 -0.69
N LEU A 84 7.44 5.24 -0.48
CA LEU A 84 7.99 6.50 -1.01
C LEU A 84 9.38 6.80 -0.45
N VAL A 85 9.57 6.66 0.86
CA VAL A 85 10.89 6.86 1.49
C VAL A 85 11.88 5.79 1.00
N SER A 86 11.42 4.55 0.78
CA SER A 86 12.28 3.50 0.25
C SER A 86 12.83 3.84 -1.14
N ILE A 87 12.08 4.53 -2.01
CA ILE A 87 12.55 4.96 -3.34
C ILE A 87 13.86 5.74 -3.22
N TRP A 88 13.91 6.70 -2.30
CA TRP A 88 15.12 7.48 -2.03
C TRP A 88 16.28 6.59 -1.59
N GLY A 89 16.00 5.62 -0.72
CA GLY A 89 16.98 4.63 -0.28
C GLY A 89 17.47 3.71 -1.41
N LEU A 90 16.60 3.31 -2.33
CA LEU A 90 16.94 2.51 -3.51
C LEU A 90 17.86 3.30 -4.46
N LEU A 91 17.50 4.54 -4.75
CA LEU A 91 18.27 5.42 -5.64
C LEU A 91 19.65 5.73 -5.07
N LYS A 92 19.74 5.97 -3.75
CA LYS A 92 21.02 6.18 -3.06
C LYS A 92 21.75 4.88 -2.69
N ARG A 93 21.21 3.71 -3.05
CA ARG A 93 21.74 2.38 -2.68
C ARG A 93 21.98 2.22 -1.17
N ASN A 94 21.19 2.90 -0.35
CA ASN A 94 21.29 2.84 1.10
C ASN A 94 20.56 1.58 1.60
N ASN A 95 21.30 0.67 2.24
CA ASN A 95 20.76 -0.57 2.79
C ASN A 95 19.67 -0.32 3.85
N LEU A 96 19.86 0.69 4.71
CA LEU A 96 18.97 0.96 5.84
C LEU A 96 17.65 1.56 5.36
N ILE A 97 17.71 2.55 4.47
CA ILE A 97 16.53 3.25 3.97
C ILE A 97 15.88 2.46 2.82
N GLY A 98 16.65 1.93 1.87
CA GLY A 98 16.10 1.26 0.69
C GLY A 98 15.61 -0.15 1.00
N ARG A 99 16.47 -0.99 1.60
CA ARG A 99 16.14 -2.39 1.85
C ARG A 99 15.17 -2.57 3.00
N TRP A 100 15.46 -1.98 4.17
CA TRP A 100 14.61 -2.21 5.34
C TRP A 100 13.28 -1.47 5.28
N LEU A 101 13.23 -0.20 4.87
CA LEU A 101 11.93 0.48 4.71
C LEU A 101 11.14 -0.09 3.53
N GLY A 102 11.80 -0.54 2.45
CA GLY A 102 11.12 -1.25 1.37
C GLY A 102 10.51 -2.58 1.85
N THR A 103 11.17 -3.27 2.77
CA THR A 103 10.66 -4.50 3.39
C THR A 103 9.50 -4.23 4.33
N LEU A 104 9.64 -3.25 5.23
CA LEU A 104 8.57 -2.82 6.11
C LEU A 104 7.36 -2.30 5.31
N GLY A 105 7.61 -1.56 4.23
CA GLY A 105 6.58 -1.11 3.29
C GLY A 105 5.89 -2.28 2.60
N GLY A 106 6.64 -3.30 2.16
CA GLY A 106 6.09 -4.55 1.63
C GLY A 106 5.22 -5.31 2.65
N ILE A 107 5.67 -5.43 3.90
CA ILE A 107 4.89 -6.08 4.97
C ILE A 107 3.63 -5.28 5.28
N ALA A 108 3.73 -3.96 5.43
CA ALA A 108 2.59 -3.07 5.68
C ALA A 108 1.58 -3.15 4.52
N LEU A 109 2.07 -3.25 3.28
CA LEU A 109 1.25 -3.42 2.09
C LEU A 109 0.55 -4.78 2.04
N ALA A 110 1.24 -5.86 2.42
CA ALA A 110 0.63 -7.17 2.55
C ALA A 110 -0.48 -7.17 3.62
N ALA A 111 -0.20 -6.58 4.80
CA ALA A 111 -1.18 -6.42 5.86
C ALA A 111 -2.39 -5.60 5.39
N PHE A 112 -2.17 -4.48 4.69
CA PHE A 112 -3.23 -3.69 4.10
C PHE A 112 -4.13 -4.55 3.21
N TYR A 113 -3.57 -5.32 2.28
CA TYR A 113 -4.37 -6.15 1.38
C TYR A 113 -5.07 -7.32 2.07
N ILE A 114 -4.46 -7.95 3.07
CA ILE A 114 -5.10 -9.03 3.84
C ILE A 114 -6.28 -8.48 4.63
N LEU A 115 -6.09 -7.37 5.36
CA LEU A 115 -7.16 -6.74 6.13
C LEU A 115 -8.29 -6.23 5.24
N ASN A 116 -7.99 -5.84 4.01
CA ASN A 116 -9.02 -5.50 3.03
C ASN A 116 -9.92 -6.66 2.68
N ILE A 117 -9.34 -7.84 2.50
CA ILE A 117 -10.09 -9.04 2.14
C ILE A 117 -10.94 -9.49 3.32
N ASP A 118 -10.43 -9.35 4.54
CA ASP A 118 -11.09 -9.81 5.76
C ASP A 118 -12.18 -8.85 6.24
N TRP A 119 -11.96 -7.53 6.16
CA TRP A 119 -12.84 -6.54 6.78
C TRP A 119 -13.82 -5.87 5.81
N LEU A 120 -13.55 -5.88 4.50
CA LEU A 120 -14.42 -5.21 3.53
C LEU A 120 -15.39 -6.20 2.88
N PRO A 121 -16.67 -5.84 2.74
CA PRO A 121 -17.62 -6.68 2.03
C PRO A 121 -17.27 -6.83 0.54
N GLU A 122 -17.61 -7.98 -0.05
CA GLU A 122 -17.30 -8.29 -1.45
C GLU A 122 -17.84 -7.24 -2.44
N THR A 123 -18.99 -6.64 -2.12
CA THR A 123 -19.62 -5.57 -2.90
C THR A 123 -18.70 -4.35 -3.04
N TYR A 124 -18.03 -3.99 -1.94
CA TYR A 124 -17.04 -2.92 -1.89
C TYR A 124 -15.74 -3.30 -2.62
N LEU A 125 -15.26 -4.54 -2.41
CA LEU A 125 -14.04 -5.04 -3.04
C LEU A 125 -14.17 -5.15 -4.56
N ARG A 126 -15.29 -5.64 -5.09
CA ARG A 126 -15.55 -5.74 -6.54
C ARG A 126 -15.63 -4.36 -7.20
N GLY A 127 -16.23 -3.37 -6.53
CA GLY A 127 -16.29 -1.98 -7.01
C GLY A 127 -14.92 -1.31 -7.13
N SER A 128 -13.92 -1.80 -6.38
CA SER A 128 -12.56 -1.25 -6.38
C SER A 128 -11.60 -1.87 -7.41
N GLY A 129 -12.04 -2.87 -8.19
CA GLY A 129 -11.22 -3.50 -9.24
C GLY A 129 -10.03 -4.33 -8.72
N LEU A 130 -10.09 -4.73 -7.45
CA LEU A 130 -9.00 -5.34 -6.70
C LEU A 130 -8.90 -6.85 -6.97
N SER A 131 -8.03 -7.27 -7.90
CA SER A 131 -7.64 -8.69 -8.04
C SER A 131 -6.74 -9.10 -6.87
N ILE A 132 -7.24 -10.01 -6.02
CA ILE A 132 -6.57 -10.49 -4.80
C ILE A 132 -5.16 -11.04 -5.08
N ALA A 133 -5.03 -11.83 -6.16
CA ALA A 133 -3.75 -12.40 -6.57
C ALA A 133 -2.71 -11.32 -6.94
N ARG A 134 -3.15 -10.23 -7.60
CA ARG A 134 -2.26 -9.12 -7.97
C ARG A 134 -1.80 -8.32 -6.75
N GLN A 135 -2.66 -8.20 -5.74
CA GLN A 135 -2.40 -7.43 -4.52
C GLN A 135 -1.39 -8.11 -3.61
N ILE A 136 -1.49 -9.42 -3.41
CA ILE A 136 -0.57 -10.15 -2.54
C ILE A 136 0.77 -10.43 -3.24
N PHE A 137 0.77 -10.54 -4.58
CA PHE A 137 1.98 -10.82 -5.35
C PHE A 137 3.07 -9.77 -5.17
N TYR A 138 2.73 -8.49 -5.33
CA TYR A 138 3.74 -7.43 -5.29
C TYR A 138 4.49 -7.28 -3.95
N PRO A 139 3.85 -7.24 -2.77
CA PRO A 139 4.57 -7.14 -1.51
C PRO A 139 5.51 -8.34 -1.27
N LEU A 140 5.08 -9.56 -1.63
CA LEU A 140 5.95 -10.74 -1.56
C LEU A 140 7.13 -10.64 -2.53
N PHE A 141 6.83 -10.24 -3.77
CA PHE A 141 7.83 -10.04 -4.82
C PHE A 141 8.84 -8.95 -4.46
N LEU A 142 8.39 -7.86 -3.84
CA LEU A 142 9.23 -6.77 -3.34
C LEU A 142 10.22 -7.27 -2.28
N ILE A 143 9.73 -8.00 -1.27
CA ILE A 143 10.57 -8.56 -0.22
C ILE A 143 11.61 -9.52 -0.81
N PHE A 144 11.19 -10.37 -1.76
CA PHE A 144 12.08 -11.27 -2.48
C PHE A 144 13.15 -10.53 -3.30
N MET A 145 12.75 -9.51 -4.05
CA MET A 145 13.66 -8.64 -4.81
C MET A 145 14.71 -8.01 -3.90
N LEU A 146 14.31 -7.45 -2.75
CA LEU A 146 15.20 -6.77 -1.81
C LEU A 146 16.20 -7.71 -1.14
N HIS A 147 15.79 -8.93 -0.81
CA HIS A 147 16.61 -9.87 -0.01
C HIS A 147 17.33 -10.94 -0.81
N VAL A 148 16.88 -11.24 -2.03
CA VAL A 148 17.47 -12.29 -2.87
C VAL A 148 18.17 -11.68 -4.06
N ILE A 149 17.47 -10.87 -4.85
CA ILE A 149 17.98 -10.36 -6.13
C ILE A 149 18.96 -9.21 -5.92
N PHE A 150 18.55 -8.17 -5.18
CA PHE A 150 19.33 -6.95 -4.97
C PHE A 150 20.14 -6.95 -3.68
N ARG A 151 20.20 -8.08 -2.96
CA ARG A 151 20.94 -8.20 -1.69
C ARG A 151 22.38 -7.70 -1.80
N ARG A 152 23.06 -8.09 -2.89
CA ARG A 152 24.47 -7.74 -3.13
C ARG A 152 24.64 -6.25 -3.42
N ASP A 153 23.69 -5.62 -4.10
CA ASP A 153 23.74 -4.19 -4.44
C ASP A 153 23.71 -3.29 -3.20
N PHE A 154 22.99 -3.70 -2.14
CA PHE A 154 22.98 -2.99 -0.86
C PHE A 154 24.21 -3.28 0.01
N LEU A 155 24.77 -4.48 -0.05
CA LEU A 155 25.94 -4.87 0.74
C LEU A 155 27.24 -4.27 0.17
N GLN A 156 27.38 -4.19 -1.15
CA GLN A 156 28.56 -3.59 -1.80
C GLN A 156 28.63 -2.06 -1.61
N ALA A 157 27.50 -1.38 -1.44
CA ALA A 157 27.47 0.05 -1.15
C ALA A 157 28.06 0.39 0.22
N GLN A 158 27.91 -0.48 1.23
CA GLN A 158 28.52 -0.29 2.56
C GLN A 158 30.04 -0.43 2.55
N GLY A 159 30.60 -1.28 1.67
CA GLY A 159 32.05 -1.49 1.57
C GLY A 159 32.82 -0.35 0.91
N LYS A 160 32.15 0.68 0.38
CA LYS A 160 32.77 1.88 -0.21
C LYS A 160 32.69 3.11 0.70
N SER A 161 32.19 2.95 1.93
CA SER A 161 32.04 4.03 2.92
C SER A 161 33.08 3.98 4.04
N GLY A 162 34.18 3.24 3.84
CA GLY A 162 35.34 3.17 4.73
C GLY A 162 36.58 3.76 4.06
#